data_AF-A0A348XDS2-F1
#
_entry.id   AF-A0A348XDS2-F1
#
_cell.length_a   1.000
_cell.length_b   1.000
_cell.length_c   1.000
_cell.angle_alpha   90.00
_cell.angle_beta   90.00
_cell.angle_gamma   90.00
#
_symmetry.space_group_name_H-M   'P 1'
#
loop_
_entity.id
_entity.type
_entity.pdbx_description
1 polymer ?
#
loop_
_entity_poly.entity_id
_entity_poly.type
_entity_poly.pdbx_seq_one_letter_code
_entity_poly.pdbx_strand_id
1 'polypeptide(L)'
;YSEFGRRVKENGSAGTDHGTAAPHFFMGGKVKGGIFGEQPKLDDLGNGDLKYSMDYRSLYETLTRRWWNLPSHFTNPKDKDKIVALDCIRA
;
A
#
# COMPACT_ATOMS: atom_id res chain seq x y z
N TYR A 1 -2.69 -10.78 -1.90
CA TYR A 1 -1.68 -11.36 -1.00
C TYR A 1 -0.32 -11.12 -1.64
N SER A 2 0.64 -10.58 -0.90
CA SER A 2 2.01 -10.35 -1.37
C SER A 2 2.96 -11.15 -0.48
N GLU A 3 3.95 -11.80 -1.09
CA GLU A 3 5.02 -12.55 -0.43
C GLU A 3 6.35 -11.79 -0.43
N PHE A 4 6.34 -10.56 -0.96
CA PHE A 4 7.56 -9.80 -1.17
C PHE A 4 7.89 -8.82 -0.04
N GLY A 5 7.00 -8.70 0.95
CA GLY A 5 7.32 -8.00 2.20
C GLY A 5 8.29 -8.79 3.06
N ARG A 6 8.70 -8.21 4.19
CA ARG A 6 9.61 -8.87 5.15
C ARG A 6 8.99 -8.86 6.54
N ARG A 7 9.15 -9.97 7.26
CA ARG A 7 8.80 -10.03 8.69
C ARG A 7 9.82 -9.27 9.53
N VAL A 8 9.37 -8.77 10.68
CA VAL A 8 10.21 -7.99 11.59
C VAL A 8 11.29 -8.86 12.24
N LYS A 9 10.95 -10.11 12.59
CA LYS A 9 11.86 -11.02 13.29
C LYS A 9 12.87 -11.64 12.33
N GLU A 10 14.12 -11.74 12.78
CA GLU A 10 15.16 -12.53 12.12
C GLU A 10 14.76 -14.02 12.05
N ASN A 11 15.07 -14.67 10.93
CA ASN A 11 14.84 -16.11 10.73
C ASN A 11 16.11 -16.93 11.02
N GLY A 12 16.01 -18.26 10.95
CA GLY A 12 17.11 -19.17 11.29
C GLY A 12 18.35 -19.08 10.39
N SER A 13 18.29 -18.30 9.30
CA SER A 13 19.37 -18.11 8.33
C SER A 13 20.02 -16.72 8.42
N ALA A 14 19.85 -16.01 9.55
CA ALA A 14 20.32 -14.64 9.74
C ALA A 14 19.75 -13.63 8.70
N GLY A 15 18.54 -13.90 8.21
CA GLY A 15 17.77 -13.03 7.33
C GLY A 15 16.38 -12.75 7.88
N THR A 16 15.42 -12.45 7.02
CA THR A 16 14.01 -12.29 7.41
C THR A 16 13.12 -13.13 6.51
N ASP A 17 12.05 -13.67 7.07
CA ASP A 17 11.04 -14.39 6.28
C ASP A 17 10.22 -13.43 5.40
N HIS A 18 9.53 -14.02 4.42
CA HIS A 18 8.54 -13.33 3.62
C HIS A 18 7.43 -12.79 4.52
N GLY A 19 6.94 -11.60 4.18
CA GLY A 19 5.89 -10.93 4.90
C GLY A 19 4.90 -10.22 3.99
N THR A 20 3.80 -9.78 4.58
CA THR A 20 2.61 -9.37 3.83
C THR A 20 2.56 -7.88 3.46
N ALA A 21 3.43 -7.05 4.06
CA ALA A 21 3.48 -5.61 3.83
C ALA A 21 4.83 -5.18 3.23
N ALA A 22 4.78 -4.28 2.24
CA ALA A 22 5.95 -3.75 1.55
C ALA A 22 5.74 -2.27 1.15
N PRO A 23 6.81 -1.44 1.12
CA PRO A 23 6.72 -0.10 0.56
C PRO A 23 6.46 -0.17 -0.95
N HIS A 24 5.72 0.83 -1.46
CA HIS A 24 5.50 0.99 -2.89
C HIS A 24 6.08 2.33 -3.34
N PHE A 25 6.76 2.33 -4.49
CA PHE A 25 7.25 3.55 -5.11
C PHE A 25 6.29 3.98 -6.23
N PHE A 26 5.96 5.26 -6.23
CA PHE A 26 5.09 5.86 -7.24
C PHE A 26 5.79 7.10 -7.80
N MET A 27 6.04 7.11 -9.11
CA MET A 27 6.94 8.08 -9.74
C MET A 27 6.38 8.55 -11.08
N GLY A 28 6.62 9.82 -11.42
CA GLY A 28 6.17 10.43 -12.68
C GLY A 28 6.05 11.96 -12.58
N GLY A 29 5.95 12.64 -13.71
CA GLY A 29 6.02 14.11 -13.77
C GLY A 29 4.91 14.85 -12.99
N LYS A 30 3.71 14.27 -12.88
CA LYS A 30 2.62 14.83 -12.07
C LYS A 30 2.55 14.27 -10.64
N VAL A 31 3.45 13.36 -10.23
CA VAL A 31 3.41 12.82 -8.87
C VAL A 31 3.78 13.93 -7.88
N LYS A 32 2.91 14.15 -6.90
CA LYS A 32 3.17 14.94 -5.69
C LYS A 32 3.97 14.05 -4.75
N GLY A 33 5.28 14.29 -4.67
CA GLY A 33 6.19 13.53 -3.80
C GLY A 33 5.80 13.62 -2.32
N GLY A 34 6.23 12.64 -1.55
CA GLY A 34 5.95 12.52 -0.12
C GLY A 34 5.82 11.06 0.32
N ILE A 35 5.53 10.87 1.61
CA ILE A 35 5.19 9.58 2.19
C ILE A 35 3.66 9.53 2.33
N PHE A 36 3.05 8.49 1.77
CA PHE A 36 1.61 8.24 1.87
C PHE A 36 1.40 6.93 2.64
N GLY A 37 0.47 6.95 3.60
CA GLY A 37 0.26 5.87 4.55
C GLY A 37 0.91 6.16 5.91
N GLU A 38 0.87 5.16 6.79
CA GLU A 38 1.41 5.26 8.15
C GLU A 38 2.63 4.36 8.27
N GLN A 39 3.62 4.80 9.05
CA GLN A 39 4.74 3.95 9.41
C GLN A 39 4.22 2.83 10.33
N PRO A 40 4.31 1.55 9.94
CA PRO A 40 3.80 0.47 10.76
C PRO A 40 4.67 0.32 12.02
N LYS A 41 4.03 -0.03 13.13
CA LYS A 41 4.70 -0.38 14.39
C LYS A 41 5.42 -1.71 14.25
N LEU A 42 6.65 -1.79 14.74
CA LEU A 42 7.46 -3.01 14.69
C LEU A 42 7.16 -3.98 15.84
N ASP A 43 6.41 -3.54 16.84
CA ASP A 43 6.02 -4.28 18.05
C ASP A 43 4.52 -4.65 18.09
N ASP A 44 3.73 -4.20 17.12
CA ASP A 44 2.31 -4.55 16.98
C ASP A 44 2.07 -5.32 15.67
N LEU A 45 2.26 -6.64 15.72
CA LEU A 45 2.30 -7.52 14.55
C LEU A 45 1.06 -8.42 14.46
N GLY A 46 0.64 -8.75 13.23
CA GLY A 46 -0.35 -9.79 12.97
C GLY A 46 0.34 -11.07 12.54
N ASN A 47 0.35 -12.12 13.36
CA ASN A 47 1.04 -13.39 13.05
C ASN A 47 2.53 -13.24 12.67
N GLY A 48 3.22 -12.23 13.22
CA GLY A 48 4.61 -11.91 12.90
C GLY A 48 4.80 -11.00 11.69
N ASP A 49 3.73 -10.66 10.98
CA ASP A 49 3.73 -9.72 9.86
C ASP A 49 3.42 -8.30 10.32
N LEU A 50 4.03 -7.32 9.63
CA LEU A 50 3.62 -5.93 9.76
C LEU A 50 2.16 -5.77 9.33
N LYS A 51 1.37 -5.05 10.13
CA LYS A 51 0.02 -4.65 9.74
C LYS A 51 0.12 -3.56 8.68
N TYR A 52 -0.37 -3.83 7.48
CA TYR A 52 -0.40 -2.83 6.41
C TYR A 52 -1.42 -1.73 6.73
N SER A 53 -1.04 -0.47 6.50
CA SER A 53 -1.91 0.69 6.74
C SER A 53 -2.73 1.10 5.52
N MET A 54 -2.46 0.51 4.36
CA MET A 54 -3.06 0.89 3.09
C MET A 54 -3.30 -0.34 2.22
N ASP A 55 -4.46 -0.35 1.55
CA ASP A 55 -4.74 -1.33 0.51
C ASP A 55 -4.03 -0.93 -0.80
N TYR A 56 -3.21 -1.81 -1.36
CA TYR A 56 -2.46 -1.56 -2.59
C TYR A 56 -3.36 -1.20 -3.78
N ARG A 57 -4.64 -1.61 -3.76
CA ARG A 57 -5.64 -1.24 -4.80
C ARG A 57 -5.87 0.25 -4.88
N SER A 58 -5.59 0.99 -3.80
CA SER A 58 -5.59 2.45 -3.78
C SER A 58 -4.61 3.05 -4.79
N LEU A 59 -3.49 2.37 -5.09
CA LEU A 59 -2.53 2.82 -6.12
C LEU A 59 -3.13 2.75 -7.52
N TYR A 60 -3.82 1.64 -7.84
CA TYR A 60 -4.50 1.51 -9.13
C TYR A 60 -5.67 2.47 -9.25
N GLU A 61 -6.47 2.61 -8.19
CA GLU A 61 -7.56 3.58 -8.12
C GLU A 61 -7.06 5.03 -8.30
N THR A 62 -5.85 5.33 -7.81
CA THR A 62 -5.19 6.63 -8.02
C THR A 62 -4.83 6.83 -9.49
N LEU A 63 -4.20 5.84 -10.13
CA LEU A 63 -3.86 5.91 -11.55
C LEU A 63 -5.11 6.10 -12.42
N THR A 64 -6.11 5.24 -12.27
CA THR A 64 -7.30 5.29 -13.12
C THR A 64 -8.06 6.60 -12.96
N ARG A 65 -8.27 7.06 -11.72
CA ARG A 65 -9.10 8.25 -11.46
C ARG A 65 -8.35 9.56 -11.58
N ARG A 66 -7.13 9.65 -11.07
CA ARG A 66 -6.39 10.92 -11.01
C ARG A 66 -5.52 11.15 -12.24
N TRP A 67 -5.06 10.08 -12.89
CA TRP A 67 -4.24 10.20 -14.11
C TRP A 67 -5.07 10.09 -15.38
N TRP A 68 -5.92 9.06 -15.50
CA TRP A 68 -6.73 8.82 -16.70
C TRP A 68 -8.14 9.41 -16.65
N ASN A 69 -8.52 10.03 -15.52
CA ASN A 69 -9.84 10.63 -15.33
C ASN A 69 -11.01 9.65 -15.59
N LEU A 70 -10.79 8.37 -15.26
CA LEU A 70 -11.81 7.33 -15.35
C LEU A 70 -12.67 7.29 -14.08
N PRO A 71 -13.91 6.77 -14.14
CA PRO A 71 -14.72 6.54 -12.95
C PRO A 71 -14.09 5.49 -12.02
N SER A 72 -14.52 5.48 -10.75
CA SER A 72 -14.08 4.45 -9.80
C SER A 72 -14.53 3.06 -10.25
N HIS A 73 -13.59 2.11 -10.23
CA HIS A 73 -13.86 0.73 -10.59
C HIS A 73 -14.22 -0.12 -9.37
N PHE A 74 -13.88 0.31 -8.15
CA PHE A 74 -14.24 -0.35 -6.91
C PHE A 74 -15.59 0.16 -6.41
N THR A 75 -16.66 -0.25 -7.08
CA THR A 75 -18.03 0.17 -6.78
C THR A 75 -18.73 -0.71 -5.75
N ASN A 76 -18.10 -1.82 -5.33
CA ASN A 76 -18.64 -2.68 -4.28
C ASN A 76 -18.79 -1.88 -2.98
N PRO A 77 -20.01 -1.73 -2.43
CA PRO A 77 -20.23 -0.97 -1.21
C PRO A 77 -19.38 -1.44 -0.02
N LYS A 78 -19.02 -2.73 0.02
CA LYS A 78 -18.18 -3.30 1.10
C LYS A 78 -16.72 -2.85 1.07
N ASP A 79 -16.24 -2.39 -0.08
CA ASP A 79 -14.84 -2.02 -0.31
C ASP A 79 -14.65 -0.50 -0.48
N LYS A 80 -15.76 0.24 -0.66
CA LYS A 80 -15.76 1.66 -1.02
C LYS A 80 -15.05 2.56 -0.01
N ASP A 81 -15.13 2.22 1.27
CA ASP A 81 -14.47 2.97 2.34
C ASP A 81 -13.02 2.52 2.59
N LYS A 82 -12.61 1.38 2.00
CA LYS A 82 -11.28 0.80 2.17
C LYS A 82 -10.33 1.13 1.02
N ILE A 83 -10.87 1.42 -0.16
CA ILE A 83 -10.08 1.68 -1.37
C ILE A 83 -10.38 3.11 -1.84
N VAL A 84 -9.43 4.01 -1.59
CA VAL A 84 -9.58 5.43 -1.90
C VAL A 84 -8.39 5.87 -2.73
N ALA A 85 -8.64 6.66 -3.79
CA ALA A 85 -7.58 7.28 -4.57
C ALA A 85 -6.77 8.24 -3.68
N LEU A 86 -5.45 8.09 -3.70
CA LEU A 86 -4.51 8.94 -2.98
C LEU A 86 -4.46 10.33 -3.60
N ASP A 87 -4.21 11.33 -2.75
CA ASP A 87 -3.90 12.71 -3.17
C ASP A 87 -2.40 12.86 -3.54
N CYS A 88 -1.91 12.00 -4.44
CA CYS A 88 -0.52 11.99 -4.86
C CYS A 88 -0.30 12.33 -6.34
N ILE A 89 -1.35 12.73 -7.07
CA ILE A 89 -1.28 13.22 -8.46
C ILE A 89 -1.76 14.67 -8.49
N ARG A 90 -0.93 15.56 -9.04
CA ARG A 90 -1.29 16.97 -9.29
C ARG A 90 -2.41 17.03 -10.33
N ALA A 91 -3.37 17.93 -10.11
CA ALA A 91 -4.42 18.28 -11.09
C ALA A 91 -3.78 18.67 -12.44
#